data_AF-A0AAW1CG66-F1
#
_entry.id   AF-A0AAW1CG66-F1
#
_cell.length_a   1.000
_cell.length_b   1.000
_cell.length_c   1.000
_cell.angle_alpha   90.00
_cell.angle_beta   90.00
_cell.angle_gamma   90.00
#
_symmetry.space_group_name_H-M   'P 1'
#
loop_
_entity.id
_entity.type
_entity.pdbx_description
1 polymer ?
#
loop_
_entity_poly.entity_id
_entity_poly.type
_entity_poly.pdbx_seq_one_letter_code
_entity_poly.pdbx_strand_id
1 'polypeptide(L)'
;MTLKSPEYPDGRDVVVISNDITYKIGSFGPQEDLLFLRASELARVQGIPRVYVAANSGARIGLAEEIRHMFHVAWEDPADPYKGFKYLYLTPQDYKKVSALNSVHCEHVEDGGESRYKITDIIGKEDGLGTENLRGSGMIAGESSLAYEEIITINLVNP
;
A
#
# COMPACT_ATOMS: atom_id res chain seq x y z
N MET A 1 15.56 22.23 4.06
CA MET A 1 16.21 22.74 5.28
C MET A 1 17.44 23.52 4.87
N THR A 2 17.71 24.66 5.49
CA THR A 2 18.90 25.47 5.23
C THR A 2 19.81 25.45 6.47
N LEU A 3 21.05 25.03 6.30
CA LEU A 3 22.02 24.84 7.39
C LEU A 3 23.25 25.72 7.18
N LYS A 4 23.69 26.43 8.22
CA LYS A 4 25.01 27.08 8.21
C LYS A 4 26.07 26.09 8.64
N SER A 5 27.17 26.04 7.90
CA SER A 5 28.33 25.19 8.17
C SER A 5 29.62 26.01 8.01
N PRO A 6 30.77 25.58 8.55
CA PRO A 6 32.05 26.27 8.30
C PRO A 6 32.35 26.44 6.80
N GLU A 7 31.99 25.45 5.98
CA GLU A 7 32.16 25.47 4.53
C GLU A 7 31.14 26.39 3.83
N TYR A 8 29.96 26.57 4.41
CA TYR A 8 28.89 27.44 3.90
C TYR A 8 28.32 28.33 5.02
N PRO A 9 29.00 29.43 5.40
CA PRO A 9 28.55 30.31 6.50
C PRO A 9 27.22 31.02 6.23
N ASP A 10 26.89 31.24 4.95
CA ASP A 10 25.63 31.87 4.52
C ASP A 10 24.47 30.86 4.44
N GLY A 11 24.78 29.56 4.45
CA GLY A 11 23.80 28.49 4.41
C GLY A 11 23.97 27.55 3.21
N ARG A 12 23.59 26.30 3.39
CA ARG A 12 23.40 25.31 2.32
C ARG A 12 22.07 24.61 2.48
N ASP A 13 21.44 24.29 1.37
CA ASP A 13 20.15 23.62 1.35
C ASP A 13 20.27 22.11 1.22
N VAL A 14 19.38 21.40 1.89
CA VAL A 14 19.19 19.96 1.77
C VAL A 14 17.70 19.62 1.85
N VAL A 15 17.30 18.56 1.16
CA VAL A 15 15.99 17.91 1.36
C VAL A 15 16.19 16.72 2.28
N VAL A 16 15.42 16.67 3.37
CA VAL A 16 15.39 15.51 4.27
C VAL A 16 14.03 14.85 4.14
N ILE A 17 14.04 13.55 3.87
CA ILE A 17 12.86 12.70 3.81
C ILE A 17 13.00 11.69 4.94
N SER A 18 11.94 11.45 5.71
CA SER A 18 11.95 10.47 6.80
C SER A 18 10.64 9.74 6.83
N ASN A 19 10.70 8.44 7.13
CA ASN A 19 9.51 7.71 7.57
C ASN A 19 9.11 8.19 8.97
N ASP A 20 7.82 8.07 9.27
CA ASP A 20 7.30 8.10 10.64
C ASP A 20 6.94 6.68 11.06
N ILE A 21 7.79 6.07 11.89
CA ILE A 21 7.58 4.69 12.37
C ILE A 21 6.33 4.56 13.24
N THR A 22 5.83 5.65 13.83
CA THR A 22 4.63 5.62 14.67
C THR A 22 3.36 5.57 13.84
N TYR A 23 3.42 5.99 12.58
CA TYR A 23 2.31 5.93 11.65
C TYR A 23 2.33 4.63 10.84
N LYS A 24 1.37 3.73 11.13
CA LYS A 24 1.24 2.43 10.45
C LYS A 24 2.59 1.71 10.30
N ILE A 25 3.37 1.64 11.39
CA ILE A 25 4.72 1.03 11.46
C ILE A 25 5.69 1.52 10.36
N GLY A 26 5.54 2.77 9.91
CA GLY A 26 6.34 3.35 8.83
C GLY A 26 6.12 2.69 7.47
N SER A 27 4.99 2.00 7.26
CA SER A 27 4.71 1.31 5.99
C SER A 27 4.42 2.28 4.85
N PHE A 28 4.89 1.93 3.65
CA PHE A 28 4.69 2.69 2.42
C PHE A 28 3.38 2.33 1.73
N GLY A 29 2.43 3.27 1.71
CA GLY A 29 1.29 3.25 0.79
C GLY A 29 1.44 4.32 -0.30
N PRO A 30 0.42 4.50 -1.16
CA PRO A 30 0.54 5.33 -2.35
C PRO A 30 0.80 6.81 -2.03
N GLN A 31 0.30 7.28 -0.88
CA GLN A 31 0.50 8.65 -0.42
C GLN A 31 1.91 8.89 0.10
N GLU A 32 2.47 7.93 0.86
CA GLU A 32 3.85 7.98 1.32
C GLU A 32 4.84 7.92 0.14
N ASP A 33 4.57 7.04 -0.83
CA ASP A 33 5.34 6.95 -2.07
C ASP A 33 5.31 8.26 -2.87
N LEU A 34 4.15 8.91 -2.97
CA LEU A 34 4.00 10.18 -3.66
C LEU A 34 4.76 11.32 -2.97
N LEU A 35 4.73 11.39 -1.64
CA LEU A 35 5.49 12.38 -0.88
C LEU A 35 6.99 12.20 -1.11
N PHE A 36 7.48 10.95 -1.01
CA PHE A 36 8.88 10.63 -1.25
C PHE A 36 9.30 11.04 -2.67
N LEU A 37 8.50 10.68 -3.68
CA LEU A 37 8.73 11.04 -5.08
C LEU A 37 8.87 12.56 -5.24
N ARG A 38 7.88 13.33 -4.79
CA ARG A 38 7.88 14.79 -4.99
C ARG A 38 9.01 15.49 -4.24
N ALA A 39 9.37 15.00 -3.06
CA ALA A 39 10.51 15.53 -2.32
C ALA A 39 11.85 15.21 -3.02
N SER A 40 11.99 14.00 -3.59
CA SER A 40 13.18 13.61 -4.36
C SER A 40 13.30 14.41 -5.67
N GLU A 41 12.21 14.57 -6.41
CA GLU A 41 12.17 15.39 -7.62
C GLU A 41 12.55 16.85 -7.31
N LEU A 42 12.04 17.41 -6.21
CA LEU A 42 12.41 18.75 -5.77
C LEU A 42 13.92 18.88 -5.51
N ALA A 43 14.52 17.90 -4.83
CA ALA A 43 15.95 17.89 -4.55
C ALA A 43 16.78 17.89 -5.85
N ARG A 44 16.36 17.09 -6.85
CA ARG A 44 17.01 17.04 -8.17
C ARG A 44 16.84 18.34 -8.95
N VAL A 45 15.62 18.87 -9.03
CA VAL A 45 15.34 20.15 -9.72
C VAL A 45 16.18 21.30 -9.15
N GLN A 46 16.40 21.30 -7.84
CA GLN A 46 17.24 22.30 -7.16
C GLN A 46 18.74 21.96 -7.18
N GLY A 47 19.13 20.75 -7.60
CA GLY A 47 20.51 20.28 -7.58
C GLY A 47 21.10 20.17 -6.18
N ILE A 48 20.27 19.95 -5.15
CA ILE A 48 20.69 19.91 -3.74
C ILE A 48 20.68 18.48 -3.17
N PRO A 49 21.48 18.19 -2.14
CA PRO A 49 21.53 16.86 -1.55
C PRO A 49 20.18 16.37 -1.00
N ARG A 50 19.90 15.09 -1.22
CA ARG A 50 18.77 14.36 -0.62
C ARG A 50 19.26 13.44 0.48
N VAL A 51 18.81 13.66 1.70
CA VAL A 51 19.06 12.79 2.86
C VAL A 51 17.79 12.01 3.19
N TYR A 52 17.90 10.70 3.29
CA TYR A 52 16.78 9.84 3.67
C TYR A 52 17.07 9.11 4.99
N VAL A 53 16.17 9.27 5.95
CA VAL A 53 16.18 8.55 7.23
C VAL A 53 15.20 7.38 7.11
N ALA A 54 15.75 6.18 7.01
CA ALA A 54 15.00 4.95 6.82
C ALA A 54 14.65 4.32 8.18
N ALA A 55 13.36 4.36 8.51
CA ALA A 55 12.75 3.68 9.65
C ALA A 55 11.36 3.20 9.23
N ASN A 56 11.30 2.09 8.49
CA ASN A 56 10.07 1.58 7.86
C ASN A 56 9.97 0.05 7.92
N SER A 57 8.81 -0.44 7.52
CA SER A 57 8.46 -1.86 7.41
C SER A 57 8.22 -2.31 5.96
N GLY A 58 8.67 -1.52 4.97
CA GLY A 58 8.43 -1.77 3.56
C GLY A 58 7.02 -1.40 3.08
N ALA A 59 6.60 -2.01 1.97
CA ALA A 59 5.30 -1.75 1.35
C ALA A 59 4.16 -2.17 2.29
N ARG A 60 3.11 -1.34 2.36
CA ARG A 60 1.93 -1.63 3.15
C ARG A 60 1.23 -2.87 2.60
N ILE A 61 0.79 -3.72 3.53
CA ILE A 61 0.01 -4.92 3.23
C ILE A 61 -1.33 -4.74 3.93
N GLY A 62 -2.42 -4.88 3.19
CA GLY A 62 -3.77 -4.76 3.71
C GLY A 62 -4.68 -5.88 3.24
N LEU A 63 -5.79 -6.06 3.95
CA LEU A 63 -6.92 -6.88 3.54
C LEU A 63 -8.16 -6.00 3.47
N ALA A 64 -9.13 -6.37 2.63
CA ALA A 64 -10.44 -5.71 2.60
C ALA A 64 -11.25 -6.09 3.85
N GLU A 65 -11.08 -5.34 4.94
CA GLU A 65 -11.69 -5.63 6.24
C GLU A 65 -13.22 -5.65 6.18
N GLU A 66 -13.85 -4.87 5.29
CA GLU A 66 -15.30 -4.93 5.06
C GLU A 66 -15.75 -6.28 4.49
N ILE A 67 -14.92 -6.95 3.69
CA ILE A 67 -15.24 -8.27 3.12
C ILE A 67 -14.90 -9.38 4.10
N ARG A 68 -13.82 -9.23 4.87
CA ARG A 68 -13.31 -10.21 5.84
C ARG A 68 -14.38 -10.69 6.82
N HIS A 69 -15.28 -9.81 7.24
CA HIS A 69 -16.35 -10.13 8.19
C HIS A 69 -17.69 -10.51 7.53
N MET A 70 -17.78 -10.46 6.19
CA MET A 70 -19.03 -10.68 5.45
C MET A 70 -19.01 -11.95 4.59
N PHE A 71 -17.83 -12.48 4.24
CA PHE A 71 -17.75 -13.69 3.42
C PHE A 71 -18.20 -14.94 4.19
N HIS A 72 -18.80 -15.86 3.44
CA HIS A 72 -19.17 -17.19 3.88
C HIS A 72 -18.35 -18.22 3.11
N VAL A 73 -18.18 -19.40 3.69
CA VAL A 73 -17.44 -20.52 3.09
C VAL A 73 -18.45 -21.58 2.64
N ALA A 74 -18.42 -21.94 1.36
CA ALA A 74 -19.18 -23.07 0.85
C ALA A 74 -18.39 -24.36 1.10
N TRP A 75 -18.59 -24.98 2.27
CA TRP A 75 -17.92 -26.23 2.65
C TRP A 75 -18.32 -27.40 1.72
N GLU A 76 -17.40 -28.35 1.53
CA GLU A 76 -17.73 -29.63 0.88
C GLU A 76 -18.75 -30.42 1.71
N ASP A 77 -18.55 -30.43 3.02
CA ASP A 77 -19.45 -30.99 4.02
C ASP A 77 -19.52 -30.04 5.23
N PRO A 78 -20.64 -29.33 5.47
CA PRO A 78 -20.77 -28.42 6.60
C PRO A 78 -20.59 -29.09 7.97
N ALA A 79 -20.77 -30.41 8.07
CA ALA A 79 -20.56 -31.17 9.30
C ALA A 79 -19.10 -31.60 9.51
N ASP A 80 -18.28 -31.59 8.45
CA ASP A 80 -16.87 -31.98 8.48
C ASP A 80 -15.98 -31.03 7.66
N PRO A 81 -15.57 -29.88 8.25
CA PRO A 81 -14.75 -28.87 7.56
C PRO A 81 -13.38 -29.39 7.08
N TYR A 82 -12.89 -30.52 7.60
CA TYR A 82 -11.61 -31.10 7.16
C TYR A 82 -11.65 -31.62 5.73
N LYS A 83 -12.85 -31.86 5.18
CA LYS A 83 -13.02 -32.19 3.76
C LYS A 83 -12.76 -31.02 2.82
N GLY A 84 -12.58 -29.81 3.36
CA GLY A 84 -12.28 -28.61 2.59
C GLY A 84 -13.53 -27.85 2.15
N PHE A 85 -13.33 -26.91 1.23
CA PHE A 85 -14.36 -26.00 0.75
C PHE A 85 -14.30 -25.82 -0.76
N LYS A 86 -15.43 -25.46 -1.36
CA LYS A 86 -15.62 -25.26 -2.80
C LYS A 86 -15.24 -23.84 -3.23
N TYR A 87 -15.77 -22.83 -2.51
CA TYR A 87 -15.57 -21.42 -2.83
C TYR A 87 -15.95 -20.50 -1.65
N LEU A 88 -15.59 -19.22 -1.74
CA LEU A 88 -16.07 -18.16 -0.85
C LEU A 88 -17.22 -17.42 -1.52
N TYR A 89 -18.21 -16.98 -0.75
CA TYR A 89 -19.37 -16.29 -1.29
C TYR A 89 -19.95 -15.24 -0.35
N LEU A 90 -20.78 -14.36 -0.92
CA LEU A 90 -21.66 -13.45 -0.17
C LEU A 90 -23.10 -13.87 -0.35
N THR A 91 -23.92 -13.63 0.68
CA THR A 91 -25.38 -13.73 0.56
C THR A 91 -25.90 -12.58 -0.32
N PRO A 92 -27.11 -12.69 -0.91
CA PRO A 92 -27.70 -11.58 -1.68
C PRO A 92 -27.85 -10.30 -0.85
N GLN A 93 -28.09 -10.44 0.46
CA GLN A 93 -28.19 -9.31 1.38
C GLN A 93 -26.84 -8.63 1.60
N ASP A 94 -25.77 -9.41 1.76
CA ASP A 94 -24.42 -8.89 1.99
C ASP A 94 -23.81 -8.31 0.72
N TYR A 95 -23.99 -8.99 -0.42
CA TYR A 95 -23.55 -8.49 -1.72
C TYR A 95 -24.18 -7.12 -2.02
N LYS A 96 -25.48 -6.94 -1.77
CA LYS A 96 -26.16 -5.65 -1.99
C LYS A 96 -25.57 -4.49 -1.17
N LYS A 97 -24.96 -4.76 -0.01
CA LYS A 97 -24.32 -3.71 0.83
C LYS A 97 -22.99 -3.24 0.24
N VAL A 98 -22.25 -4.12 -0.42
CA VAL A 98 -20.89 -3.84 -0.91
C VAL A 98 -20.79 -3.65 -2.42
N SER A 99 -21.80 -4.06 -3.19
CA SER A 99 -21.79 -3.99 -4.66
C SER A 99 -21.67 -2.56 -5.17
N ALA A 100 -22.22 -1.58 -4.46
CA ALA A 100 -22.12 -0.17 -4.82
C ALA A 100 -20.73 0.45 -4.56
N LEU A 101 -19.91 -0.21 -3.72
CA LEU A 101 -18.57 0.26 -3.36
C LEU A 101 -17.47 -0.29 -4.28
N ASN A 102 -17.84 -1.16 -5.24
CA ASN A 102 -16.91 -1.86 -6.12
C ASN A 102 -15.80 -2.63 -5.37
N SER A 103 -16.07 -3.05 -4.13
CA SER A 103 -15.08 -3.71 -3.26
C SER A 103 -14.85 -5.18 -3.62
N VAL A 104 -15.74 -5.79 -4.41
CA VAL A 104 -15.72 -7.21 -4.73
C VAL A 104 -16.35 -7.45 -6.10
N HIS A 105 -15.77 -8.36 -6.87
CA HIS A 105 -16.41 -8.94 -8.04
C HIS A 105 -16.93 -10.32 -7.70
N CYS A 106 -18.17 -10.60 -8.12
CA CYS A 106 -18.82 -11.86 -7.85
C CYS A 106 -19.55 -12.41 -9.08
N GLU A 107 -19.69 -13.73 -9.11
CA GLU A 107 -20.56 -14.47 -10.02
C GLU A 107 -21.80 -14.94 -9.24
N HIS A 108 -22.99 -14.70 -9.80
CA HIS A 108 -24.23 -15.22 -9.21
C HIS A 108 -24.36 -16.72 -9.52
N VAL A 109 -24.61 -17.53 -8.49
CA VAL A 109 -24.78 -18.98 -8.58
C VAL A 109 -25.95 -19.45 -7.73
N GLU A 110 -26.59 -20.54 -8.13
CA GLU A 110 -27.54 -21.29 -7.31
C GLU A 110 -26.87 -22.59 -6.83
N ASP A 111 -26.77 -22.76 -5.52
CA ASP A 111 -26.15 -23.96 -4.91
C ASP A 111 -26.91 -24.35 -3.65
N GLY A 112 -27.28 -25.62 -3.52
CA GLY A 112 -28.06 -26.13 -2.39
C GLY A 112 -29.45 -25.49 -2.23
N GLY A 113 -30.03 -24.93 -3.31
CA GLY A 113 -31.29 -24.19 -3.26
C GLY A 113 -31.15 -22.74 -2.75
N GLU A 114 -29.93 -22.25 -2.53
CA GLU A 114 -29.65 -20.88 -2.12
C GLU A 114 -29.05 -20.07 -3.27
N SER A 115 -29.49 -18.83 -3.38
CA SER A 115 -28.86 -17.82 -4.24
C SER A 115 -27.60 -17.29 -3.57
N ARG A 116 -26.45 -17.38 -4.23
CA ARG A 116 -25.14 -16.99 -3.69
C ARG A 116 -24.38 -16.13 -4.70
N TYR A 117 -23.55 -15.23 -4.19
CA TYR A 117 -22.61 -14.44 -4.99
C TYR A 117 -21.20 -14.93 -4.72
N LYS A 118 -20.73 -15.88 -5.54
CA LYS A 118 -19.40 -16.47 -5.46
C LYS A 118 -18.35 -15.40 -5.74
N ILE A 119 -17.40 -15.22 -4.83
CA ILE A 119 -16.35 -14.21 -4.95
C ILE A 119 -15.33 -14.66 -6.00
N THR A 120 -15.06 -13.81 -6.98
CA THR A 120 -13.98 -14.02 -7.98
C THR A 120 -12.77 -13.16 -7.66
N ASP A 121 -13.00 -11.90 -7.25
CA ASP A 121 -11.96 -10.93 -6.98
C ASP A 121 -12.34 -10.07 -5.77
N ILE A 122 -11.36 -9.79 -4.91
CA ILE A 122 -11.51 -8.85 -3.79
C ILE A 122 -10.65 -7.63 -4.12
N ILE A 123 -11.31 -6.48 -4.30
CA ILE A 123 -10.65 -5.21 -4.64
C ILE A 123 -10.42 -4.39 -3.36
N GLY A 124 -11.41 -4.37 -2.47
CA GLY A 124 -11.43 -3.51 -1.29
C GLY A 124 -11.90 -2.09 -1.60
N LYS A 125 -12.55 -1.45 -0.62
CA LYS A 125 -12.94 -0.03 -0.71
C LYS A 125 -11.80 0.92 -0.37
N GLU A 126 -10.80 0.43 0.36
CA GLU A 126 -9.65 1.21 0.81
C GLU A 126 -8.53 1.14 -0.23
N ASP A 127 -7.84 2.25 -0.44
CA ASP A 127 -6.66 2.30 -1.30
C ASP A 127 -5.40 1.88 -0.52
N GLY A 128 -4.42 1.32 -1.22
CA GLY A 128 -3.14 0.92 -0.65
C GLY A 128 -3.19 -0.38 0.15
N LEU A 129 -3.94 -1.37 -0.33
CA LEU A 129 -4.00 -2.72 0.23
C LEU A 129 -3.00 -3.67 -0.44
N GLY A 130 -2.69 -3.46 -1.71
CA GLY A 130 -2.00 -4.47 -2.52
C GLY A 130 -1.07 -3.90 -3.60
N THR A 131 -1.33 -4.30 -4.86
CA THR A 131 -0.40 -4.13 -5.99
C THR A 131 -0.06 -2.67 -6.33
N GLU A 132 -0.97 -1.75 -6.02
CA GLU A 132 -0.77 -0.31 -6.09
C GLU A 132 0.40 0.16 -5.21
N ASN A 133 0.63 -0.45 -4.05
CA ASN A 133 1.79 -0.17 -3.20
C ASN A 133 3.10 -0.67 -3.83
N LEU A 134 3.06 -1.82 -4.51
CA LEU A 134 4.23 -2.33 -5.24
C LEU A 134 4.59 -1.45 -6.42
N ARG A 135 3.58 -0.93 -7.13
CA ARG A 135 3.77 0.07 -8.18
C ARG A 135 4.40 1.34 -7.62
N GLY A 136 3.90 1.85 -6.49
CA GLY A 136 4.45 3.01 -5.82
C GLY A 136 5.90 2.79 -5.33
N SER A 137 6.19 1.62 -4.78
CA SER A 137 7.54 1.19 -4.43
C SER A 137 8.48 1.21 -5.64
N GLY A 138 8.04 0.68 -6.79
CA GLY A 138 8.81 0.72 -8.04
C GLY A 138 9.04 2.14 -8.56
N MET A 139 8.05 3.02 -8.40
CA MET A 139 8.15 4.44 -8.76
C MET A 139 9.23 5.17 -7.95
N ILE A 140 9.25 5.02 -6.62
CA ILE A 140 10.29 5.65 -5.78
C ILE A 140 11.67 5.00 -5.92
N ALA A 141 11.72 3.71 -6.29
CA ALA A 141 12.96 3.03 -6.64
C ALA A 141 13.57 3.61 -7.91
N GLY A 142 12.76 3.81 -8.97
CA GLY A 142 13.20 4.45 -10.21
C GLY A 142 13.68 5.88 -9.99
N GLU A 143 12.91 6.69 -9.25
CA GLU A 143 13.32 8.04 -8.86
C GLU A 143 14.62 8.05 -8.03
N SER A 144 14.81 7.08 -7.13
CA SER A 144 16.06 6.98 -6.35
C SER A 144 17.26 6.60 -7.21
N SER A 145 17.07 5.75 -8.22
CA SER A 145 18.11 5.44 -9.20
C SER A 145 18.53 6.70 -9.98
N LEU A 146 17.56 7.52 -10.39
CA LEU A 146 17.84 8.77 -11.09
C LEU A 146 18.53 9.80 -10.19
N ALA A 147 18.06 9.96 -8.95
CA ALA A 147 18.66 10.87 -7.98
C ALA A 147 20.12 10.51 -7.65
N TYR A 148 20.46 9.23 -7.62
CA TYR A 148 21.84 8.79 -7.37
C TYR A 148 22.82 9.29 -8.45
N GLU A 149 22.39 9.35 -9.70
CA GLU A 149 23.22 9.82 -10.83
C GLU A 149 23.30 11.35 -10.91
N GLU A 150 22.29 12.07 -10.38
CA GLU A 150 22.16 13.53 -10.55
C GLU A 150 22.60 14.36 -9.32
N ILE A 151 22.40 13.86 -8.10
CA ILE A 151 22.63 14.62 -6.86
C ILE A 151 23.30 13.77 -5.77
N ILE A 152 23.83 14.43 -4.74
CA ILE A 152 24.33 13.73 -3.55
C ILE A 152 23.15 13.06 -2.84
N THR A 153 23.24 11.74 -2.66
CA THR A 153 22.25 10.95 -1.91
C THR A 153 22.90 10.31 -0.68
N ILE A 154 22.26 10.45 0.48
CA ILE A 154 22.74 9.89 1.75
C ILE A 154 21.57 9.17 2.42
N ASN A 155 21.82 7.96 2.92
CA ASN A 155 20.84 7.18 3.66
C ASN A 155 21.33 6.90 5.09
N LEU A 156 20.48 7.13 6.08
CA LEU A 156 20.68 6.72 7.47
C LEU A 156 19.65 5.65 7.79
N VAL A 157 20.11 4.47 8.19
CA VAL A 157 19.23 3.39 8.65
C VAL A 157 19.17 3.45 10.16
N ASN A 158 17.98 3.68 10.72
CA ASN A 158 17.75 3.67 12.16
C ASN A 158 16.90 2.45 12.54
N PRO A 159 17.48 1.42 13.17
CA PRO A 159 16.77 0.20 13.55
C PRO A 159 15.74 0.43 14.65
#